data_AF-A0A0V0GTX6-F1
#
_entry.id   AF-A0A0V0GTX6-F1
#
_cell.length_a   1.000
_cell.length_b   1.000
_cell.length_c   1.000
_cell.angle_alpha   90.00
_cell.angle_beta   90.00
_cell.angle_gamma   90.00
#
_symmetry.space_group_name_H-M   'P 1'
#
loop_
_entity.id
_entity.type
_entity.pdbx_description
1 polymer ?
#
loop_
_entity_poly.entity_id
_entity_poly.type
_entity_poly.pdbx_seq_one_letter_code
_entity_poly.pdbx_strand_id
1 'polypeptide(L)' 'MPQRASQAIESWNNEGSGSTDQSRWRIVPAVIWWTIWKERNMRCFESSSSPLHRIKMNCIITFCYWCS' A
#
# COMPACT_ATOMS: atom_id res chain seq x y z
N MET A 1 16.62 2.72 -5.57
CA MET A 1 15.28 3.17 -5.13
C MET A 1 14.63 3.97 -6.26
N PRO A 2 13.34 3.77 -6.55
CA PRO A 2 12.62 4.59 -7.54
C PRO A 2 12.68 6.08 -7.13
N GLN A 3 12.97 6.97 -8.08
CA GLN A 3 13.01 8.42 -7.83
C GLN A 3 11.63 9.05 -7.94
N ARG A 4 10.70 8.38 -8.62
CA ARG A 4 9.33 8.85 -8.87
C ARG A 4 8.34 7.73 -8.57
N ALA A 5 7.15 8.11 -8.14
CA ALA A 5 6.05 7.17 -7.92
C ALA A 5 5.73 6.37 -9.19
N SER A 6 5.83 6.98 -10.38
CA SER A 6 5.63 6.31 -11.66
C SER A 6 6.62 5.16 -11.88
N GLN A 7 7.90 5.34 -11.56
CA GLN A 7 8.92 4.29 -11.65
C GLN A 7 8.63 3.15 -10.68
N ALA A 8 8.17 3.46 -9.47
CA ALA A 8 7.80 2.44 -8.49
C ALA A 8 6.61 1.60 -8.97
N ILE A 9 5.59 2.25 -9.55
CA ILE A 9 4.42 1.59 -10.12
C ILE A 9 4.79 0.74 -11.34
N GLU A 10 5.65 1.27 -12.22
CA GLU A 10 6.13 0.54 -13.40
C GLU A 10 6.90 -0.73 -13.00
N SER A 11 7.88 -0.60 -12.09
CA SER A 11 8.59 -1.77 -11.55
C SER A 11 7.62 -2.77 -10.93
N TRP A 12 6.66 -2.30 -10.13
CA TRP A 12 5.66 -3.18 -9.51
C TRP A 12 4.82 -3.94 -10.54
N ASN A 13 4.36 -3.26 -11.58
CA ASN A 13 3.54 -3.86 -12.62
C ASN A 13 4.32 -4.88 -13.46
N ASN A 14 5.61 -4.62 -13.71
CA ASN A 14 6.48 -5.55 -14.43
C ASN A 14 6.67 -6.86 -13.64
N GLU A 15 6.91 -6.77 -12.34
CA GLU A 15 7.04 -7.94 -11.45
C GLU A 15 5.74 -8.77 -11.37
N GLY A 16 4.58 -8.13 -11.37
CA GLY A 16 3.29 -8.83 -11.31
C GLY A 16 2.70 -9.26 -12.64
N SER A 17 3.47 -9.19 -13.73
CA SER A 17 3.02 -9.63 -15.06
C SER A 17 2.54 -11.09 -15.06
N GLY A 18 3.10 -11.94 -14.19
CA GLY A 18 2.69 -13.34 -13.98
C GLY A 18 1.62 -13.58 -12.91
N SER A 19 1.03 -12.53 -12.32
CA SER A 19 -0.02 -12.70 -11.30
C SER A 19 -1.32 -13.24 -11.89
N THR A 20 -1.99 -14.15 -11.17
CA THR A 20 -3.29 -14.72 -11.58
C THR A 20 -4.37 -13.66 -11.71
N ASP A 21 -4.30 -12.61 -10.89
CA ASP A 21 -5.23 -11.48 -10.92
C ASP A 21 -4.45 -10.16 -10.99
N GLN A 22 -4.20 -9.71 -12.23
CA GLN A 22 -3.51 -8.45 -12.48
C GLN A 22 -4.27 -7.23 -11.95
N SER A 23 -5.60 -7.30 -11.85
CA SER A 23 -6.40 -6.18 -11.36
C SER A 23 -6.12 -5.95 -9.87
N ARG A 24 -6.11 -7.03 -9.07
CA ARG A 24 -5.77 -6.99 -7.66
C ARG A 24 -4.30 -6.66 -7.44
N TRP A 25 -3.40 -7.18 -8.28
CA TRP A 25 -1.98 -6.84 -8.19
C TRP A 25 -1.72 -5.34 -8.32
N ARG A 26 -2.41 -4.68 -9.27
CA ARG A 26 -2.31 -3.23 -9.49
C ARG A 26 -2.84 -2.39 -8.32
N ILE A 27 -3.68 -2.95 -7.46
CA ILE A 27 -4.23 -2.27 -6.28
C ILE A 27 -3.21 -2.21 -5.12
N VAL A 28 -2.29 -3.18 -5.02
CA VAL A 28 -1.37 -3.30 -3.88
C VAL A 28 -0.55 -2.03 -3.60
N PRO A 29 0.07 -1.35 -4.59
CA PRO A 29 0.83 -0.12 -4.32
C PRO A 29 -0.03 0.99 -3.74
N ALA A 30 -1.28 1.13 -4.21
CA ALA A 30 -2.21 2.13 -3.71
C ALA A 30 -2.61 1.85 -2.26
N VAL A 31 -2.80 0.58 -1.90
CA VAL A 31 -3.11 0.18 -0.51
C VAL A 31 -1.94 0.45 0.43
N ILE A 32 -0.71 0.13 0.01
CA ILE A 32 0.50 0.42 0.79
C ILE A 32 0.61 1.93 1.01
N TRP A 33 0.49 2.71 -0.07
CA TRP A 33 0.57 4.16 -0.03
C TRP A 33 -0.50 4.76 0.91
N TRP A 34 -1.74 4.32 0.76
CA TRP A 34 -2.86 4.76 1.60
C TRP A 34 -2.64 4.44 3.08
N THR A 35 -2.15 3.25 3.38
CA THR A 35 -1.89 2.82 4.77
C THR A 35 -0.79 3.65 5.40
N ILE A 36 0.31 3.90 4.68
CA ILE A 36 1.40 4.76 5.15
C ILE A 36 0.94 6.20 5.31
N TRP A 37 0.16 6.72 4.36
CA TRP A 37 -0.38 8.08 4.42
C TRP A 37 -1.26 8.29 5.67
N LYS A 38 -2.18 7.35 5.96
CA LYS A 38 -3.00 7.39 7.18
C LYS A 38 -2.15 7.39 8.45
N GLU A 39 -1.16 6.50 8.54
CA GLU A 39 -0.27 6.41 9.70
C GLU A 39 0.57 7.69 9.87
N ARG A 40 1.06 8.29 8.77
CA ARG A 40 1.78 9.57 8.81
C ARG A 40 0.90 10.71 9.30
N ASN A 41 -0.33 10.80 8.82
CA ASN A 41 -1.27 11.82 9.27
C ASN A 41 -1.61 11.67 10.75
N MET A 42 -1.88 10.45 11.20
CA MET A 42 -2.14 10.18 12.62
C MET A 42 -0.96 10.62 13.51
N ARG A 43 0.28 10.37 13.08
CA ARG A 43 1.48 10.84 13.80
C ARG A 43 1.61 12.35 13.81
N CYS A 44 1.39 13.01 12.68
CA CYS A 44 1.59 14.44 12.54
C CYS A 44 0.47 15.28 13.18
N PHE A 45 -0.77 14.82 13.11
CA PHE A 45 -1.95 15.61 13.51
C PHE A 45 -2.60 15.13 14.80
N GLU A 46 -2.43 13.86 15.17
CA GLU A 46 -3.04 13.27 16.38
C GLU A 46 -1.99 12.86 17.43
N SER A 47 -0.70 13.03 17.13
CA SER A 47 0.42 12.60 17.99
C SER A 47 0.35 11.11 18.38
N SER A 48 -0.32 10.30 17.55
CA SER A 48 -0.57 8.88 17.79
C SER A 48 0.19 8.04 16.76
N SER A 49 0.66 6.87 17.18
CA SER A 49 1.39 5.95 16.31
C SER A 49 0.96 4.51 16.55
N SER A 50 0.78 3.76 15.47
CA SER A 50 0.49 2.33 15.55
C SER A 50 1.79 1.51 15.57
N PRO A 51 1.84 0.41 16.33
CA PRO A 51 2.94 -0.55 16.21
C PRO A 51 2.94 -1.19 14.81
N LEU A 52 4.12 -1.60 14.33
CA LEU A 52 4.32 -2.07 12.95
C LEU A 52 3.39 -3.24 12.57
N HIS A 53 3.13 -4.17 13.50
CA HIS A 53 2.23 -5.30 13.23
C HIS A 53 0.80 -4.83 12.91
N ARG A 54 0.31 -3.77 13.58
CA ARG A 54 -1.01 -3.19 13.34
C ARG A 54 -1.06 -2.46 12.01
N ILE A 55 0.02 -1.75 11.64
CA ILE A 55 0.13 -1.11 10.32
C ILE A 55 0.06 -2.16 9.21
N LYS A 56 0.78 -3.28 9.34
CA LYS A 56 0.73 -4.40 8.38
C LYS A 56 -0.67 -4.99 8.28
N MET A 57 -1.33 -5.22 9.43
CA MET A 57 -2.70 -5.74 9.45
C MET A 57 -3.69 -4.79 8.77
N ASN A 58 -3.59 -3.48 9.05
CA ASN A 58 -4.42 -2.46 8.40
C ASN A 58 -4.22 -2.43 6.87
N CYS A 59 -2.99 -2.68 6.40
CA CYS A 59 -2.69 -2.79 4.97
C CYS A 59 -3.44 -3.97 4.34
N ILE A 60 -3.40 -5.14 4.98
CA ILE A 60 -4.10 -6.35 4.50
C ILE A 60 -5.61 -6.15 4.51
N ILE A 61 -6.17 -5.63 5.62
CA ILE A 61 -7.62 -5.35 5.73
C ILE A 61 -8.06 -4.37 4.64
N THR A 62 -7.29 -3.30 4.41
CA THR A 62 -7.61 -2.32 3.36
C THR A 62 -7.57 -2.99 1.98
N PHE A 63 -6.59 -3.85 1.70
CA PHE A 63 -6.51 -4.60 0.46
C PHE A 63 -7.73 -5.50 0.27
N CYS A 64 -8.10 -6.29 1.27
CA CYS A 64 -9.29 -7.14 1.20
C CYS A 64 -10.55 -6.32 0.96
N TYR A 65 -10.71 -5.18 1.64
CA TYR A 65 -11.86 -4.29 1.46
C TYR A 65 -11.94 -3.68 0.05
N TRP A 66 -10.81 -3.28 -0.55
CA TRP A 66 -10.78 -2.70 -1.90
C TRP A 66 -10.92 -3.73 -3.03
N CYS A 67 -10.59 -5.00 -2.74
CA CYS A 67 -10.69 -6.11 -3.67
C CYS A 67 -11.99 -6.94 -3.51
N SER A 68 -12.88 -6.50 -2.59
CA SER A 68 -14.21 -7.08 -2.36
C SER A 68 -15.22 -6.63 -3.40
#